data_AF-G8Y9T6-F1
#
_entry.id   AF-G8Y9T6-F1
#
_cell.length_a   1.000
_cell.length_b   1.000
_cell.length_c   1.000
_cell.angle_alpha   90.00
_cell.angle_beta   90.00
_cell.angle_gamma   90.00
#
_symmetry.space_group_name_H-M   'P 1'
#
loop_
_entity.id
_entity.type
_entity.pdbx_description
1 polymer ?
#
loop_
_entity_poly.entity_id
_entity_poly.type
_entity_poly.pdbx_seq_one_letter_code
_entity_poly.pdbx_strand_id
1 'polypeptide(L)'
;MSTNHEYEKIQLTKDDIKYLYGQIYSNITSKLDLHLPTSNNDPLKTRVATLLEEFLLDTFEMARSSVIIDGHDSSSMDNSQPISELLSFKPREMIEPFDFELNRSLRSVLQRFEEETVEVSSLRREMPHNAKLLYQNIISNTDKEVSEVLASIDQDVEKSQEELSALDKDVPSQEAMNQLVEDYQTSIIRLSSLKKSIPEQKAELDKLNEALKFLEHAYNRQMEQEKLLL
;
A
#
# COMPACT_ATOMS: atom_id res chain seq x y z
N MET A 1 -84.02 -15.11 -31.31
CA MET A 1 -84.14 -16.21 -30.32
C MET A 1 -83.21 -15.87 -29.16
N SER A 2 -83.66 -15.04 -28.23
CA SER A 2 -82.89 -14.76 -27.01
C SER A 2 -83.12 -15.91 -26.05
N THR A 3 -82.11 -16.76 -25.89
CA THR A 3 -82.06 -17.74 -24.81
C THR A 3 -81.76 -16.99 -23.52
N ASN A 4 -82.82 -16.58 -22.81
CA ASN A 4 -82.74 -16.27 -21.39
C ASN A 4 -82.24 -17.53 -20.68
N HIS A 5 -80.92 -17.65 -20.54
CA HIS A 5 -80.35 -18.52 -19.53
C HIS A 5 -80.55 -17.78 -18.22
N GLU A 6 -81.71 -17.98 -17.59
CA GLU A 6 -81.85 -17.71 -16.16
C GLU A 6 -80.87 -18.64 -15.47
N TYR A 7 -79.70 -18.12 -15.13
CA TYR A 7 -78.72 -18.84 -14.34
C TYR A 7 -79.35 -19.07 -12.96
N GLU A 8 -79.46 -20.33 -12.57
CA GLU A 8 -79.96 -20.70 -11.24
C GLU A 8 -78.96 -20.20 -10.20
N LYS A 9 -79.29 -19.09 -9.56
CA LYS A 9 -78.47 -18.54 -8.48
C LYS A 9 -78.62 -19.41 -7.24
N ILE A 10 -77.51 -19.69 -6.57
CA ILE A 10 -77.49 -20.54 -5.39
C ILE A 10 -78.08 -19.75 -4.23
N GLN A 11 -79.10 -20.28 -3.56
CA GLN A 11 -79.66 -19.68 -2.35
C GLN A 11 -78.88 -20.17 -1.14
N LEU A 12 -78.31 -19.25 -0.38
CA LEU A 12 -77.54 -19.54 0.82
C LEU A 12 -77.97 -18.61 1.96
N THR A 13 -77.94 -19.11 3.19
CA THR A 13 -78.08 -18.27 4.38
C THR A 13 -76.71 -17.71 4.79
N LYS A 14 -76.67 -16.56 5.48
CA LYS A 14 -75.40 -15.98 5.98
C LYS A 14 -74.59 -16.96 6.83
N ASP A 15 -75.27 -17.74 7.66
CA ASP A 15 -74.64 -18.76 8.50
C ASP A 15 -74.01 -19.89 7.67
N ASP A 16 -74.60 -20.26 6.53
CA ASP A 16 -74.05 -21.28 5.63
C ASP A 16 -72.76 -20.79 4.98
N ILE A 17 -72.71 -19.54 4.54
CA ILE A 17 -71.50 -18.96 3.93
C ILE A 17 -70.39 -18.86 4.98
N LYS A 18 -70.72 -18.47 6.22
CA LYS A 18 -69.77 -18.44 7.33
C LYS A 18 -69.26 -19.84 7.68
N TYR A 19 -70.14 -20.84 7.67
CA TYR A 19 -69.77 -22.23 7.92
C TYR A 19 -68.83 -22.76 6.82
N LEU A 20 -69.17 -22.55 5.55
CA LEU A 20 -68.33 -22.94 4.41
C LEU A 20 -66.97 -22.27 4.46
N TYR A 21 -66.92 -20.96 4.72
CA TYR A 21 -65.69 -20.21 4.90
C TYR A 21 -64.84 -20.83 6.03
N GLY A 22 -65.43 -21.05 7.20
CA GLY A 22 -64.72 -21.62 8.35
C GLY A 22 -64.19 -23.04 8.11
N GLN A 23 -64.96 -23.87 7.41
CA GLN A 23 -64.57 -25.23 7.06
C GLN A 23 -63.43 -25.24 6.05
N ILE A 24 -63.50 -24.39 5.01
CA ILE A 24 -62.44 -24.24 4.02
C ILE A 24 -61.16 -23.71 4.68
N TYR A 25 -61.29 -22.67 5.51
CA TYR A 25 -60.17 -22.09 6.24
C TYR A 25 -59.48 -23.13 7.13
N SER A 26 -60.24 -23.88 7.96
CA SER A 26 -59.68 -24.91 8.82
C SER A 26 -58.96 -26.02 8.05
N ASN A 27 -59.51 -26.44 6.90
CA ASN A 27 -58.85 -27.43 6.03
C ASN A 27 -57.57 -26.87 5.39
N ILE A 28 -57.58 -25.61 4.97
CA ILE A 28 -56.40 -24.93 4.44
C ILE A 28 -55.31 -24.85 5.51
N THR A 29 -55.64 -24.40 6.73
CA THR A 29 -54.69 -24.33 7.85
C THR A 29 -54.14 -25.72 8.18
N SER A 30 -54.99 -26.74 8.25
CA SER A 30 -54.56 -28.12 8.52
C SER A 30 -53.62 -28.67 7.44
N LYS A 31 -53.90 -28.34 6.16
CA LYS A 31 -53.05 -28.74 5.04
C LYS A 31 -51.73 -27.96 5.00
N LEU A 32 -51.76 -26.69 5.37
CA LEU A 32 -50.61 -25.83 5.49
C LEU A 32 -49.69 -26.31 6.63
N ASP A 33 -50.26 -26.69 7.77
CA ASP A 33 -49.53 -27.27 8.91
C ASP A 33 -48.94 -28.65 8.61
N LEU A 34 -49.52 -29.41 7.67
CA LEU A 34 -48.99 -30.70 7.23
C LEU A 34 -47.79 -30.54 6.29
N HIS A 35 -47.83 -29.56 5.39
CA HIS A 35 -46.81 -29.39 4.34
C HIS A 35 -45.69 -28.41 4.69
N LEU A 36 -45.92 -27.50 5.64
CA LEU A 36 -44.91 -26.56 6.13
C LEU A 36 -44.55 -26.90 7.58
N PRO A 37 -43.26 -26.86 7.95
CA PRO A 37 -42.83 -27.14 9.31
C PRO A 37 -43.49 -26.16 10.29
N THR A 38 -43.98 -26.67 11.42
CA THR A 38 -44.61 -25.88 12.50
C THR A 38 -43.59 -25.16 13.39
N SER A 39 -42.41 -24.83 12.86
CA SER A 39 -41.46 -23.97 13.54
C SER A 39 -42.14 -22.64 13.87
N ASN A 40 -42.07 -22.24 15.15
CA ASN A 40 -42.92 -21.21 15.77
C ASN A 40 -42.87 -19.79 15.15
N ASN A 41 -42.18 -19.58 14.03
CA ASN A 41 -42.21 -18.33 13.28
C ASN A 41 -41.58 -18.46 11.87
N ASP A 42 -42.05 -19.40 11.04
CA ASP A 42 -41.56 -19.50 9.65
C ASP A 42 -42.15 -18.36 8.79
N PRO A 43 -41.34 -17.42 8.27
CA PRO A 43 -41.82 -16.32 7.44
C PRO A 43 -42.51 -16.80 6.15
N LEU A 44 -42.11 -17.95 5.61
CA LEU A 44 -42.75 -18.54 4.43
C LEU A 44 -44.15 -19.02 4.76
N LYS A 45 -44.32 -19.67 5.92
CA LYS A 45 -45.61 -20.14 6.41
C LYS A 45 -46.59 -18.98 6.59
N THR A 46 -46.15 -17.90 7.23
CA THR A 46 -46.95 -16.68 7.42
C THR A 46 -47.33 -16.06 6.08
N ARG A 47 -46.39 -15.93 5.15
CA ARG A 47 -46.66 -15.34 3.83
C ARG A 47 -47.68 -16.15 3.02
N VAL A 48 -47.56 -17.47 3.03
CA VAL A 48 -48.49 -18.37 2.33
C VAL A 48 -49.86 -18.34 2.99
N ALA A 49 -49.93 -18.29 4.32
CA ALA A 49 -51.20 -18.15 5.04
C ALA A 49 -51.94 -16.86 4.66
N THR A 50 -51.25 -15.72 4.61
CA THR A 50 -51.85 -14.44 4.17
C THR A 50 -52.33 -14.51 2.72
N LEU A 51 -51.54 -15.09 1.81
CA LEU A 51 -51.93 -15.22 0.40
C LEU A 51 -53.18 -16.10 0.21
N LEU A 52 -53.30 -17.15 1.01
CA LEU A 52 -54.46 -18.04 0.96
C LEU A 52 -55.70 -17.40 1.56
N GLU A 53 -55.54 -16.55 2.58
CA GLU A 53 -56.64 -15.76 3.14
C GLU A 53 -57.17 -14.74 2.11
N GLU A 54 -56.27 -14.03 1.43
CA GLU A 54 -56.59 -13.11 0.33
C GLU A 54 -57.28 -13.85 -0.82
N PHE A 55 -56.72 -14.98 -1.26
CA PHE A 55 -57.32 -15.81 -2.31
C PHE A 55 -58.72 -16.30 -1.93
N LEU A 56 -58.93 -16.71 -0.67
CA LEU A 56 -60.23 -17.17 -0.22
C LEU A 56 -61.24 -16.01 -0.26
N LEU A 57 -60.87 -14.81 0.20
CA LEU A 57 -61.72 -13.63 0.08
C LEU A 57 -62.08 -13.31 -1.38
N ASP A 58 -61.09 -13.32 -2.27
CA ASP A 58 -61.30 -13.09 -3.71
C ASP A 58 -62.24 -14.13 -4.34
N THR A 59 -62.11 -15.41 -3.96
CA THR A 59 -62.98 -16.46 -4.49
C THR A 59 -64.44 -16.29 -4.05
N PHE A 60 -64.69 -15.91 -2.80
CA PHE A 60 -66.04 -15.64 -2.32
C PHE A 60 -66.60 -14.35 -2.90
N GLU A 61 -65.75 -13.35 -3.12
CA GLU A 61 -66.13 -12.11 -3.81
C GLU A 61 -66.49 -12.37 -5.28
N MET A 62 -65.76 -13.23 -5.98
CA MET A 62 -66.09 -13.65 -7.34
C MET A 62 -67.38 -14.49 -7.37
N ALA A 63 -67.56 -15.39 -6.41
CA ALA A 63 -68.76 -16.24 -6.28
C ALA A 63 -70.03 -15.45 -5.92
N ARG A 64 -69.88 -14.25 -5.34
CA ARG A 64 -70.99 -13.35 -4.99
C ARG A 64 -72.01 -13.19 -6.11
N SER A 65 -71.55 -12.94 -7.34
CA SER A 65 -72.40 -12.73 -8.51
C SER A 65 -73.40 -13.87 -8.79
N SER A 66 -73.11 -15.07 -8.28
CA SER A 66 -73.86 -16.30 -8.51
C SER A 66 -74.69 -16.76 -7.29
N VAL A 67 -74.71 -15.97 -6.20
CA VAL A 67 -75.34 -16.35 -4.93
C VAL A 67 -76.41 -15.34 -4.48
N ILE A 68 -77.56 -15.85 -4.05
CA ILE A 68 -78.62 -15.12 -3.36
C ILE A 68 -78.48 -15.39 -1.86
N ILE A 69 -78.37 -14.32 -1.06
CA ILE A 69 -78.10 -14.41 0.38
C ILE A 69 -79.34 -13.93 1.12
N ASP A 70 -79.96 -14.81 1.93
CA ASP A 70 -81.20 -14.52 2.68
C ASP A 70 -82.30 -13.87 1.81
N GLY A 71 -82.46 -14.35 0.56
CA GLY A 71 -83.46 -13.83 -0.39
C GLY A 71 -83.09 -12.51 -1.07
N HIS A 72 -81.94 -11.91 -0.74
CA HIS A 72 -81.41 -10.73 -1.41
C HIS A 72 -80.37 -11.11 -2.48
N ASP A 73 -80.55 -10.57 -3.68
CA ASP A 73 -79.58 -10.75 -4.75
C ASP A 73 -78.33 -9.91 -4.46
N SER A 74 -77.24 -10.59 -4.12
CA SER A 74 -75.98 -9.95 -3.74
C SER A 74 -75.29 -9.23 -4.92
N SER A 75 -75.75 -9.43 -6.16
CA SER A 75 -75.28 -8.73 -7.37
C SER A 75 -75.92 -7.35 -7.58
N SER A 76 -76.99 -7.03 -6.85
CA SER A 76 -77.68 -5.74 -6.95
C SER A 76 -76.87 -4.62 -6.29
N MET A 77 -76.62 -3.54 -7.04
CA MET A 77 -75.80 -2.38 -6.62
C MET A 77 -76.24 -1.71 -5.30
N ASP A 78 -77.50 -1.83 -4.92
CA ASP A 78 -78.04 -1.24 -3.68
C ASP A 78 -77.63 -1.98 -2.39
N ASN A 79 -77.14 -3.22 -2.49
CA ASN A 79 -76.65 -4.04 -1.37
C ASN A 79 -75.14 -4.34 -1.49
N SER A 80 -74.37 -3.37 -1.99
CA SER A 80 -72.94 -3.50 -2.29
C SER A 80 -72.01 -3.44 -1.06
N GLN A 81 -72.38 -4.06 0.07
CA GLN A 81 -71.40 -4.31 1.14
C GLN A 81 -70.49 -5.47 0.71
N PRO A 82 -69.15 -5.33 0.74
CA PRO A 82 -68.23 -6.40 0.36
C PRO A 82 -68.49 -7.66 1.19
N ILE A 83 -68.21 -8.85 0.63
CA ILE A 83 -68.51 -10.12 1.30
C ILE A 83 -67.78 -10.25 2.66
N SER A 84 -66.63 -9.58 2.79
CA SER A 84 -65.89 -9.40 4.03
C SER A 84 -66.72 -8.73 5.15
N GLU A 85 -67.48 -7.69 4.80
CA GLU A 85 -68.36 -6.97 5.73
C GLU A 85 -69.64 -7.78 6.01
N LEU A 86 -70.21 -8.42 4.98
CA LEU A 86 -71.42 -9.25 5.09
C LEU A 86 -71.23 -10.45 6.03
N LEU A 87 -70.05 -11.08 5.96
CA LEU A 87 -69.72 -12.22 6.79
C LEU A 87 -69.42 -11.84 8.24
N SER A 88 -69.40 -10.53 8.56
CA SER A 88 -69.01 -10.02 9.88
C SER A 88 -67.71 -10.64 10.39
N PHE A 89 -66.86 -11.10 9.45
CA PHE A 89 -65.44 -11.13 9.68
C PHE A 89 -65.10 -9.65 9.76
N LYS A 90 -65.24 -9.05 10.96
CA LYS A 90 -64.18 -8.14 11.37
C LYS A 90 -62.94 -8.94 10.99
N PRO A 91 -62.12 -8.49 10.02
CA PRO A 91 -60.79 -9.03 9.96
C PRO A 91 -60.39 -8.93 11.43
N ARG A 92 -60.06 -10.05 12.06
CA ARG A 92 -59.11 -9.89 13.14
C ARG A 92 -57.90 -9.37 12.37
N GLU A 93 -57.87 -8.06 12.10
CA GLU A 93 -56.66 -7.28 12.15
C GLU A 93 -56.16 -7.67 13.52
N MET A 94 -55.42 -8.76 13.55
CA MET A 94 -54.46 -9.06 14.57
C MET A 94 -53.51 -7.89 14.38
N ILE A 95 -53.90 -6.72 14.90
CA ILE A 95 -53.02 -5.57 15.01
C ILE A 95 -51.92 -6.16 15.87
N GLU A 96 -50.81 -6.48 15.21
CA GLU A 96 -49.66 -7.03 15.91
C GLU A 96 -49.38 -6.07 17.05
N PRO A 97 -49.42 -6.53 18.30
CA PRO A 97 -49.21 -5.65 19.42
C PRO A 97 -47.84 -5.03 19.26
N PHE A 98 -47.79 -3.69 19.32
CA PHE A 98 -46.54 -2.99 19.11
C PHE A 98 -45.52 -3.41 20.16
N ASP A 99 -44.50 -4.15 19.73
CA ASP A 99 -43.45 -4.64 20.61
C ASP A 99 -42.48 -3.49 20.95
N PHE A 100 -42.65 -2.95 22.16
CA PHE A 100 -41.80 -1.90 22.70
C PHE A 100 -40.35 -2.36 22.91
N GLU A 101 -40.12 -3.64 23.21
CA GLU A 101 -38.77 -4.21 23.39
C GLU A 101 -38.05 -4.26 22.04
N LEU A 102 -38.73 -4.78 21.01
CA LEU A 102 -38.18 -4.83 19.65
C LEU A 102 -37.89 -3.44 19.10
N ASN A 103 -38.79 -2.47 19.29
CA ASN A 103 -38.57 -1.09 18.86
C ASN A 103 -37.40 -0.44 19.64
N ARG A 104 -37.28 -0.68 20.94
CA ARG A 104 -36.13 -0.20 21.72
C ARG A 104 -34.83 -0.79 21.19
N SER A 105 -34.81 -2.09 20.89
CA SER A 105 -33.66 -2.77 20.28
C SER A 105 -33.33 -2.17 18.91
N LEU A 106 -34.33 -2.00 18.04
CA LEU A 106 -34.17 -1.37 16.73
C LEU A 106 -33.58 0.04 16.84
N ARG A 107 -34.07 0.86 17.77
CA ARG A 107 -33.53 2.20 18.02
C ARG A 107 -32.09 2.16 18.49
N SER A 108 -31.73 1.23 19.37
CA SER A 108 -30.34 1.08 19.82
C SER A 108 -29.40 0.67 18.70
N VAL A 109 -29.85 -0.21 17.80
CA VAL A 109 -29.08 -0.65 16.63
C VAL A 109 -28.91 0.50 15.64
N LEU A 110 -29.98 1.26 15.38
CA LEU A 110 -29.93 2.44 14.51
C LEU A 110 -28.99 3.51 15.08
N GLN A 111 -29.05 3.78 16.38
CA GLN A 111 -28.15 4.73 17.03
C GLN A 111 -26.69 4.29 16.88
N ARG A 112 -26.38 3.02 17.16
CA ARG A 112 -25.02 2.50 16.98
C ARG A 112 -24.57 2.59 15.53
N PHE A 113 -25.46 2.29 14.58
CA PHE A 113 -25.17 2.43 13.16
C PHE A 113 -24.83 3.88 12.77
N GLU A 114 -25.56 4.85 13.32
CA GLU A 114 -25.29 6.27 13.11
C GLU A 114 -23.95 6.70 13.72
N GLU A 115 -23.67 6.28 14.96
CA GLU A 115 -22.39 6.55 15.66
C GLU A 115 -21.20 6.01 14.86
N GLU A 116 -21.22 4.73 14.47
CA GLU A 116 -20.15 4.12 13.68
C GLU A 116 -20.02 4.76 12.29
N THR A 117 -21.13 5.18 11.68
CA THR A 117 -21.09 5.87 10.39
C THR A 117 -20.39 7.22 10.50
N VAL A 118 -20.66 7.98 11.57
CA VAL A 118 -19.98 9.24 11.85
C VAL A 118 -18.50 9.01 12.14
N GLU A 119 -18.16 8.00 12.94
CA GLU A 119 -16.77 7.64 13.26
C GLU A 119 -15.99 7.24 12.01
N VAL A 120 -16.53 6.36 11.17
CA VAL A 120 -15.85 5.95 9.94
C VAL A 120 -15.69 7.13 8.98
N SER A 121 -16.67 8.03 8.91
CA SER A 121 -16.59 9.24 8.09
C SER A 121 -15.50 10.20 8.58
N SER A 122 -15.44 10.45 9.90
CA SER A 122 -14.38 11.28 10.49
C SER A 122 -13.00 10.65 10.30
N LEU A 123 -12.87 9.34 10.52
CA LEU A 123 -11.62 8.61 10.35
C LEU A 123 -11.12 8.64 8.90
N ARG A 124 -12.03 8.49 7.91
CA ARG A 124 -11.68 8.62 6.48
C ARG A 124 -11.18 10.02 6.12
N ARG A 125 -11.67 11.05 6.80
CA ARG A 125 -11.25 12.44 6.56
C ARG A 125 -9.93 12.76 7.26
N GLU A 126 -9.78 12.34 8.50
CA GLU A 126 -8.69 12.80 9.39
C GLU A 126 -7.46 11.89 9.32
N MET A 127 -7.64 10.57 9.20
CA MET A 127 -6.53 9.62 9.22
C MET A 127 -5.55 9.83 8.05
N PRO A 128 -5.98 10.02 6.79
CA PRO A 128 -5.04 10.27 5.69
C PRO A 128 -4.26 11.58 5.87
N HIS A 129 -4.90 12.61 6.43
CA HIS A 129 -4.24 13.88 6.69
C HIS A 129 -3.18 13.73 7.79
N ASN A 130 -3.52 13.08 8.90
CA ASN A 130 -2.60 12.82 10.00
C ASN A 130 -1.44 11.94 9.57
N ALA A 131 -1.71 10.86 8.83
CA ALA A 131 -0.66 9.99 8.28
C ALA A 131 0.30 10.77 7.38
N LYS A 132 -0.23 11.60 6.47
CA LYS A 132 0.58 12.48 5.61
C LYS A 132 1.48 13.40 6.44
N LEU A 133 0.93 14.08 7.44
CA LEU A 133 1.71 14.98 8.31
C LEU A 133 2.83 14.23 9.05
N LEU A 134 2.54 13.05 9.59
CA LEU A 134 3.54 12.21 10.25
C LEU A 134 4.67 11.81 9.29
N TYR A 135 4.34 11.34 8.09
CA TYR A 135 5.35 10.99 7.08
C TYR A 135 6.16 12.21 6.63
N GLN A 136 5.54 13.37 6.44
CA GLN A 136 6.24 14.60 6.09
C GLN A 136 7.22 15.03 7.19
N ASN A 137 6.83 14.91 8.45
CA ASN A 137 7.73 15.17 9.58
C ASN A 137 8.92 14.20 9.59
N ILE A 138 8.67 12.90 9.40
CA ILE A 138 9.73 11.89 9.34
C ILE A 138 10.70 12.21 8.18
N ILE A 139 10.18 12.44 6.97
CA ILE A 139 11.01 12.78 5.81
C ILE A 139 11.83 14.05 6.08
N SER A 140 11.22 15.11 6.58
CA SER A 140 11.95 16.36 6.85
C SER A 140 13.00 16.24 7.96
N ASN A 141 12.81 15.36 8.93
CA ASN A 141 13.81 15.07 9.96
C ASN A 141 14.96 14.24 9.39
N THR A 142 14.65 13.18 8.65
CA THR A 142 15.67 12.36 7.97
C THR A 142 16.48 13.20 6.98
N ASP A 143 15.83 14.08 6.19
CA ASP A 143 16.52 14.96 5.25
C ASP A 143 17.48 15.91 5.97
N LYS A 144 17.12 16.41 7.17
CA LYS A 144 18.03 17.22 8.00
C LYS A 144 19.20 16.39 8.51
N GLU A 145 18.95 15.22 9.08
CA GLU A 145 20.01 14.32 9.57
C GLU A 145 21.00 13.95 8.46
N VAL A 146 20.49 13.59 7.27
CA VAL A 146 21.32 13.27 6.10
C VAL A 146 22.11 14.50 5.63
N SER A 147 21.48 15.68 5.61
CA SER A 147 22.17 16.92 5.22
C SER A 147 23.29 17.30 6.20
N GLU A 148 23.08 17.09 7.50
CA GLU A 148 24.11 17.30 8.53
C GLU A 148 25.29 16.32 8.35
N VAL A 149 25.00 15.05 8.09
CA VAL A 149 26.03 14.04 7.82
C VAL A 149 26.80 14.39 6.54
N LEU A 150 26.12 14.75 5.46
CA LEU A 150 26.79 15.16 4.22
C LEU A 150 27.67 16.39 4.42
N ALA A 151 27.19 17.41 5.14
CA ALA A 151 28.00 18.59 5.47
C ALA A 151 29.25 18.24 6.29
N SER A 152 29.15 17.27 7.21
CA SER A 152 30.32 16.79 7.97
C SER A 152 31.33 16.05 7.08
N ILE A 153 30.85 15.23 6.14
CA ILE A 153 31.69 14.52 5.17
C ILE A 153 32.39 15.52 4.25
N ASP A 154 31.66 16.50 3.72
CA ASP A 154 32.24 17.54 2.84
C ASP A 154 33.32 18.34 3.57
N GLN A 155 33.10 18.69 4.85
CA GLN A 155 34.13 19.33 5.68
C GLN A 155 35.37 18.45 5.91
N ASP A 156 35.18 17.15 6.11
CA ASP A 156 36.30 16.22 6.31
C ASP A 156 37.07 15.97 5.01
N VAL A 157 36.39 15.97 3.86
CA VAL A 157 37.02 15.94 2.54
C VAL A 157 37.81 17.22 2.27
N GLU A 158 37.25 18.40 2.56
CA GLU A 158 37.95 19.67 2.43
C GLU A 158 39.21 19.70 3.31
N LYS A 159 39.12 19.31 4.59
CA LYS A 159 40.29 19.21 5.48
C LYS A 159 41.33 18.22 4.97
N SER A 160 40.90 17.05 4.52
CA SER A 160 41.82 16.03 3.97
C SER A 160 42.51 16.54 2.70
N GLN A 161 41.80 17.30 1.86
CA GLN A 161 42.35 17.89 0.64
C GLN A 161 43.31 19.05 0.95
N GLU A 162 43.03 19.86 1.98
CA GLU A 162 43.95 20.86 2.51
C GLU A 162 45.23 20.21 3.08
N GLU A 163 45.10 19.11 3.84
CA GLU A 163 46.23 18.35 4.35
C GLU A 163 47.08 17.73 3.21
N LEU A 164 46.44 17.11 2.22
CA LEU A 164 47.12 16.56 1.04
C LEU A 164 47.80 17.66 0.21
N SER A 165 47.17 18.83 0.07
CA SER A 165 47.78 19.97 -0.63
C SER A 165 48.94 20.60 0.16
N ALA A 166 48.92 20.53 1.49
CA ALA A 166 50.04 20.93 2.33
C ALA A 166 51.23 19.96 2.20
N LEU A 167 50.98 18.65 2.09
CA LEU A 167 51.99 17.63 1.83
C LEU A 167 52.62 17.74 0.43
N ASP A 168 51.86 18.15 -0.58
CA ASP A 168 52.34 18.30 -1.96
C ASP A 168 53.31 19.49 -2.16
N LYS A 169 53.34 20.45 -1.20
CA LYS A 169 54.30 21.56 -1.22
C LYS A 169 55.73 21.15 -0.81
N ASP A 170 55.90 20.02 -0.14
CA ASP A 170 57.20 19.49 0.29
C ASP A 170 57.78 18.46 -0.69
N VAL A 171 57.04 18.10 -1.75
CA VAL A 171 57.56 17.23 -2.82
C VAL A 171 58.39 18.09 -3.78
N PRO A 172 59.71 17.84 -3.94
CA PRO A 172 60.52 18.60 -4.88
C PRO A 172 59.95 18.43 -6.29
N SER A 173 59.76 19.55 -7.00
CA SER A 173 59.27 19.58 -8.37
C SER A 173 59.98 18.52 -9.23
N GLN A 174 59.24 17.85 -10.12
CA GLN A 174 59.78 16.84 -11.04
C GLN A 174 61.00 17.36 -11.83
N GLU A 175 61.06 18.67 -12.07
CA GLU A 175 62.20 19.35 -12.70
C GLU A 175 63.47 19.31 -11.85
N ALA A 176 63.36 19.52 -10.53
CA ALA A 176 64.50 19.45 -9.61
C ALA A 176 65.03 18.01 -9.49
N MET A 177 64.14 17.02 -9.54
CA MET A 177 64.54 15.62 -9.55
C MET A 177 65.27 15.23 -10.84
N ASN A 178 64.82 15.73 -11.99
CA ASN A 178 65.49 15.48 -13.27
C ASN A 178 66.89 16.12 -13.31
N GLN A 179 67.05 17.33 -12.78
CA GLN A 179 68.35 17.99 -12.65
C GLN A 179 69.30 17.20 -11.74
N LEU A 180 68.81 16.69 -10.60
CA LEU A 180 69.63 15.87 -9.69
C LEU A 180 70.10 14.57 -10.36
N VAL A 181 69.23 13.94 -11.16
CA VAL A 181 69.58 12.74 -11.91
C VAL A 181 70.61 13.04 -13.00
N GLU A 182 70.48 14.17 -13.70
CA GLU A 182 71.44 14.61 -14.71
C GLU A 182 72.80 14.93 -14.08
N ASP A 183 72.83 15.66 -12.97
CA ASP A 183 74.05 15.95 -12.20
C ASP A 183 74.72 14.67 -11.72
N TYR A 184 73.95 13.71 -11.23
CA TYR A 184 74.47 12.41 -10.83
C TYR A 184 75.08 11.65 -12.01
N GLN A 185 74.41 11.61 -13.17
CA GLN A 185 74.92 10.97 -14.37
C GLN A 185 76.23 11.63 -14.86
N THR A 186 76.28 12.96 -14.91
CA THR A 186 77.50 13.67 -15.31
C THR A 186 78.65 13.41 -14.34
N SER A 187 78.37 13.30 -13.04
CA SER A 187 79.39 12.97 -12.03
C SER A 187 79.97 11.57 -12.22
N ILE A 188 79.14 10.57 -12.55
CA ILE A 188 79.60 9.20 -12.84
C ILE A 188 80.47 9.17 -14.10
N ILE A 189 80.07 9.90 -15.15
CA ILE A 189 80.85 9.99 -16.39
C ILE A 189 82.22 10.62 -16.09
N ARG A 190 82.27 11.72 -15.32
CA ARG A 190 83.52 12.36 -14.89
C ARG A 190 84.40 11.44 -14.04
N LEU A 191 83.80 10.68 -13.12
CA LEU A 191 84.54 9.70 -12.32
C LEU A 191 85.14 8.61 -13.23
N SER A 192 84.39 8.17 -14.24
CA SER A 192 84.85 7.13 -15.16
C SER A 192 85.98 7.61 -16.08
N SER A 193 85.94 8.87 -16.55
CA SER A 193 87.02 9.45 -17.35
C SER A 193 88.26 9.69 -16.50
N LEU A 194 88.09 10.17 -15.27
CA LEU A 194 89.19 10.34 -14.32
C LEU A 194 89.86 9.00 -13.98
N LYS A 195 89.08 7.93 -13.81
CA LYS A 195 89.61 6.58 -13.61
C LYS A 195 90.49 6.12 -14.78
N LYS A 196 90.18 6.55 -16.01
CA LYS A 196 91.00 6.24 -17.21
C LYS A 196 92.23 7.13 -17.32
N SER A 197 92.16 8.41 -16.97
CA SER A 197 93.27 9.35 -17.10
C SER A 197 94.29 9.28 -15.96
N ILE A 198 93.91 8.87 -14.75
CA ILE A 198 94.85 8.72 -13.62
C ILE A 198 96.03 7.79 -13.96
N PRO A 199 95.83 6.59 -14.52
CA PRO A 199 96.93 5.73 -14.94
C PRO A 199 97.82 6.36 -16.02
N GLU A 200 97.25 7.07 -16.99
CA GLU A 200 97.99 7.74 -18.06
C GLU A 200 98.88 8.86 -17.50
N GLN A 201 98.30 9.74 -16.67
CA GLN A 201 99.04 10.82 -16.00
C GLN A 201 100.12 10.27 -15.07
N LYS A 202 99.84 9.16 -14.36
CA LYS A 202 100.86 8.49 -13.55
C LYS A 202 102.01 7.97 -14.41
N ALA A 203 101.72 7.34 -15.55
CA ALA A 203 102.75 6.89 -16.47
C ALA A 203 103.57 8.05 -17.08
N GLU A 204 102.93 9.19 -17.37
CA GLU A 204 103.65 10.40 -17.79
C GLU A 204 104.55 10.96 -16.69
N LEU A 205 104.08 11.01 -15.44
CA LEU A 205 104.89 11.42 -14.29
C LEU A 205 106.06 10.47 -14.05
N ASP A 206 105.85 9.16 -14.18
CA ASP A 206 106.92 8.16 -14.05
C ASP A 206 107.98 8.36 -15.15
N LYS A 207 107.57 8.63 -16.40
CA LYS A 207 108.49 8.98 -17.51
C LYS A 207 109.25 10.27 -17.26
N LEU A 208 108.57 11.33 -16.79
CA LEU A 208 109.22 12.60 -16.46
C LEU A 208 110.21 12.46 -15.31
N ASN A 209 109.90 11.62 -14.32
CA ASN A 209 110.79 11.31 -13.21
C ASN A 209 112.02 10.51 -13.70
N GLU A 210 111.83 9.56 -14.61
CA GLU A 210 112.94 8.85 -15.26
C GLU A 210 113.83 9.81 -16.08
N ALA A 211 113.23 10.74 -16.83
CA ALA A 211 113.96 11.77 -17.56
C ALA A 211 114.73 12.72 -16.62
N LEU A 212 114.13 13.12 -15.49
CA LEU A 212 114.80 13.92 -14.47
C LEU A 212 115.98 13.17 -13.85
N LYS A 213 115.82 11.90 -13.49
CA LYS A 213 116.92 11.06 -13.00
C LYS A 213 118.03 10.93 -14.04
N PHE A 214 117.69 10.78 -15.31
CA PHE A 214 118.68 10.75 -16.39
C PHE A 214 119.45 12.07 -16.50
N LEU A 215 118.76 13.21 -16.46
CA LEU A 215 119.40 14.53 -16.47
C LEU A 215 120.26 14.76 -15.23
N GLU A 216 119.81 14.35 -14.04
CA GLU A 216 120.59 14.42 -12.81
C GLU A 216 121.86 13.55 -12.89
N HIS A 217 121.74 12.32 -13.42
CA HIS A 217 122.90 11.46 -13.68
C HIS A 217 123.84 12.03 -14.74
N ALA A 218 123.33 12.66 -15.79
CA ALA A 218 124.15 13.29 -16.84
C ALA A 218 124.89 14.53 -16.30
N TYR A 219 124.21 15.36 -15.51
CA TYR A 219 124.80 16.52 -14.84
C TYR A 219 125.89 16.09 -13.85
N ASN A 220 125.64 15.07 -13.03
CA ASN A 220 126.64 14.54 -12.11
C ASN A 220 127.88 13.99 -12.83
N ARG A 221 127.71 13.33 -13.99
CA ARG A 221 128.84 12.87 -14.82
C ARG A 221 129.65 14.03 -15.41
N GLN A 222 129.00 15.11 -15.85
CA GLN A 222 129.70 16.31 -16.33
C GLN A 222 130.52 16.96 -15.21
N MET A 223 129.95 17.09 -14.01
CA MET A 223 130.65 17.61 -12.83
C MET A 223 131.84 16.73 -12.41
N GLU A 224 131.73 15.40 -12.56
CA GLU A 224 132.87 14.48 -12.34
C GLU A 224 133.95 14.64 -13.41
N GLN A 225 133.59 14.87 -14.67
CA GLN A 225 134.54 15.11 -15.76
C GLN A 225 135.26 16.46 -15.63
N GLU A 226 134.58 17.53 -15.20
CA GLU A 226 135.20 18.82 -14.92
C GLU A 226 136.17 18.76 -13.73
N LYS A 227 135.87 17.95 -12.71
CA LYS A 227 136.80 17.70 -11.58
C LYS A 227 138.04 16.89 -11.95
N LEU A 228 138.04 16.19 -13.10
CA LEU A 228 139.16 15.40 -13.61
C LEU A 228 140.06 16.19 -14.59
N LEU A 229 139.65 17.41 -14.96
CA LEU A 229 140.36 18.32 -15.86
C LEU A 229 141.01 19.52 -15.13
N LEU A 230 141.02 19.52 -13.80
CA LEU A 230 141.64 20.49 -12.91
C LEU A 230 142.69 19.79 -12.02
#